data_AF-A0A6M1NNN8-F1
#
_entry.id   AF-A0A6M1NNN8-F1
#
_cell.length_a   1.000
_cell.length_b   1.000
_cell.length_c   1.000
_cell.angle_alpha   90.00
_cell.angle_beta   90.00
_cell.angle_gamma   90.00
#
_symmetry.space_group_name_H-M   'P 1'
#
loop_
_entity.id
_entity.type
_entity.pdbx_description
1 polymer ?
#
loop_
_entity_poly.entity_id
_entity_poly.type
_entity_poly.pdbx_seq_one_letter_code
_entity_poly.pdbx_strand_id
1 'polypeptide(L)'
;MKAYRNRVIESLQLLGDIRNQLFTQIVNIASDGELKEIMDVFEEGDCYEFEMDQFENSKDINIVKLMQLCKDIELAFDSIQNVNAVGDEEIFLTAS
;
A
#
# COMPACT_ATOMS: atom_id res chain seq x y z
N MET A 1 23.45 1.96 18.94
CA MET A 1 22.51 3.00 18.47
C MET A 1 22.34 3.00 16.95
N LYS A 2 23.41 3.04 16.12
CA LYS A 2 23.28 2.98 14.64
C LYS A 2 22.50 1.76 14.12
N ALA A 3 22.79 0.57 14.63
CA ALA A 3 22.10 -0.65 14.22
C ALA A 3 20.59 -0.62 14.48
N TYR A 4 20.16 -0.06 15.63
CA TYR A 4 18.75 0.10 15.95
C TYR A 4 18.06 1.06 14.95
N ARG A 5 18.65 2.23 14.69
CA ARG A 5 18.09 3.19 13.73
C ARG A 5 17.95 2.57 12.33
N ASN A 6 18.96 1.82 11.88
CA ASN A 6 18.89 1.11 10.61
C ASN A 6 17.72 0.10 10.58
N ARG A 7 17.50 -0.67 11.65
CA ARG A 7 16.36 -1.59 11.72
C ARG A 7 15.01 -0.88 11.70
N VAL A 8 14.92 0.31 12.30
CA VAL A 8 13.71 1.14 12.22
C VAL A 8 13.46 1.58 10.77
N ILE A 9 14.49 2.08 10.06
CA ILE A 9 14.38 2.49 8.65
C ILE A 9 13.99 1.31 7.76
N GLU A 10 14.67 0.17 7.88
CA GLU A 10 14.35 -1.05 7.14
C GLU A 10 12.91 -1.53 7.39
N SER A 11 12.40 -1.34 8.62
CA SER A 11 11.00 -1.68 8.95
C SER A 11 10.01 -0.73 8.28
N LEU A 12 10.30 0.57 8.24
CA LEU A 12 9.47 1.56 7.53
C LEU A 12 9.39 1.23 6.03
N GLN A 13 10.54 0.91 5.41
CA GLN A 13 10.60 0.47 4.01
C GLN A 13 9.72 -0.77 3.78
N LEU A 14 9.88 -1.79 4.63
CA LEU A 14 9.09 -3.01 4.55
C LEU A 14 7.58 -2.74 4.70
N LEU A 15 7.18 -1.84 5.60
CA LEU A 15 5.77 -1.46 5.75
C LEU A 15 5.21 -0.82 4.47
N GLY A 16 5.98 0.06 3.83
CA GLY A 16 5.62 0.64 2.53
C GLY A 16 5.44 -0.42 1.44
N ASP A 17 6.39 -1.36 1.35
CA ASP A 17 6.34 -2.46 0.38
C ASP A 17 5.14 -3.39 0.63
N ILE A 18 4.86 -3.74 1.88
CA ILE A 18 3.71 -4.56 2.26
C ILE A 18 2.41 -3.85 1.89
N ARG A 19 2.28 -2.55 2.20
CA ARG A 19 1.08 -1.76 1.85
C ARG A 19 0.86 -1.72 0.34
N ASN A 20 1.91 -1.56 -0.45
CA ASN A 20 1.83 -1.61 -1.92
C ASN A 20 1.39 -2.99 -2.42
N GLN A 21 1.98 -4.07 -1.89
CA GLN A 21 1.61 -5.44 -2.26
C GLN A 21 0.16 -5.77 -1.89
N LEU A 22 -0.30 -5.35 -0.71
CA LEU A 22 -1.70 -5.50 -0.30
C LEU A 22 -2.63 -4.74 -1.25
N PHE A 23 -2.28 -3.51 -1.62
CA PHE A 23 -3.07 -2.74 -2.58
C PHE A 23 -3.14 -3.41 -3.95
N THR A 24 -2.05 -3.98 -4.45
CA THR A 24 -2.09 -4.80 -5.68
C THR A 24 -3.08 -5.96 -5.56
N GLN A 25 -3.13 -6.65 -4.41
CA GLN A 25 -4.10 -7.73 -4.22
C GLN A 25 -5.54 -7.22 -4.13
N ILE A 26 -5.77 -6.05 -3.56
CA ILE A 26 -7.09 -5.39 -3.56
C ILE A 26 -7.57 -5.16 -5.00
N VAL A 27 -6.71 -4.57 -5.84
CA VAL A 27 -7.01 -4.36 -7.26
C VAL A 27 -7.32 -5.69 -7.95
N ASN A 28 -6.50 -6.72 -7.77
CA ASN A 28 -6.73 -8.03 -8.38
C ASN A 28 -8.07 -8.66 -7.96
N ILE A 29 -8.40 -8.62 -6.67
CA ILE A 29 -9.69 -9.14 -6.17
C ILE A 29 -10.85 -8.35 -6.78
N ALA A 30 -10.73 -7.02 -6.86
CA ALA A 30 -11.75 -6.19 -7.47
C ALA A 30 -11.91 -6.48 -8.96
N SER A 31 -10.79 -6.62 -9.69
CA SER A 31 -10.76 -6.97 -11.12
C SER A 31 -11.43 -8.29 -11.43
N ASP A 32 -11.21 -9.33 -10.61
CA ASP A 32 -11.88 -10.62 -10.77
C ASP A 32 -13.32 -10.63 -10.21
N GLY A 33 -13.67 -9.61 -9.43
CA GLY A 33 -14.94 -9.45 -8.72
C GLY A 33 -15.77 -8.28 -9.24
N GLU A 34 -15.92 -7.24 -8.42
CA GLU A 34 -16.87 -6.14 -8.66
C GLU A 34 -16.56 -5.28 -9.88
N LEU A 35 -15.31 -5.26 -10.36
CA LEU A 35 -14.87 -4.52 -11.53
C LEU A 35 -14.79 -5.38 -12.79
N LYS A 36 -15.14 -6.68 -12.73
CA LYS A 36 -14.94 -7.60 -13.85
C LYS A 36 -15.51 -7.12 -15.18
N GLU A 37 -16.74 -6.62 -15.17
CA GLU A 37 -17.39 -6.08 -16.37
C GLU A 37 -16.69 -4.82 -16.91
N ILE A 38 -16.02 -4.05 -16.05
CA ILE A 38 -15.24 -2.87 -16.43
C ILE A 38 -13.88 -3.29 -16.99
N MET A 39 -13.27 -4.34 -16.39
CA MET A 39 -12.00 -4.90 -16.86
C MET A 39 -12.10 -5.43 -18.30
N ASP A 40 -13.25 -5.98 -18.67
CA ASP A 40 -13.50 -6.49 -20.03
C ASP A 40 -13.54 -5.39 -21.13
N VAL A 41 -13.60 -4.12 -20.74
CA VAL A 41 -13.62 -2.96 -21.66
C VAL A 41 -12.22 -2.44 -21.99
N PHE A 42 -11.22 -2.74 -21.16
CA PHE A 42 -9.85 -2.31 -21.39
C PHE A 42 -9.20 -3.13 -22.51
N GLU A 43 -8.52 -2.44 -23.42
CA GLU A 43 -7.76 -3.06 -24.51
C GLU A 43 -6.28 -3.23 -24.13
N GLU A 44 -5.58 -4.12 -24.86
CA GLU A 44 -4.15 -4.31 -24.66
C GLU A 44 -3.38 -3.01 -24.95
N GLY A 45 -2.69 -2.49 -23.93
CA GLY A 45 -1.98 -1.21 -23.99
C GLY A 45 -2.64 -0.08 -23.19
N ASP A 46 -3.89 -0.28 -22.74
CA ASP A 46 -4.53 0.67 -21.84
C ASP A 46 -3.84 0.68 -20.47
N CYS A 47 -3.64 1.88 -19.94
CA CYS A 47 -3.08 2.11 -18.62
C CYS A 47 -4.14 2.78 -17.74
N TYR A 48 -4.40 2.21 -16.58
CA TYR A 48 -5.23 2.82 -15.55
C TYR A 48 -4.50 2.82 -14.22
N GLU A 49 -4.44 3.98 -13.57
CA GLU A 49 -3.87 4.12 -12.24
C GLU A 49 -5.00 4.00 -11.22
N PHE A 50 -4.93 2.97 -10.39
CA PHE A 50 -5.87 2.74 -9.31
C PHE A 50 -5.45 3.53 -8.07
N GLU A 51 -6.42 4.18 -7.44
CA GLU A 51 -6.25 4.91 -6.18
C GLU A 51 -7.01 4.21 -5.05
N MET A 52 -6.53 4.38 -3.81
CA MET A 52 -7.12 3.73 -2.63
C MET A 52 -8.58 4.14 -2.39
N ASP A 53 -8.93 5.39 -2.67
CA ASP A 53 -10.26 5.96 -2.46
C ASP A 53 -11.36 5.24 -3.26
N GLN A 54 -11.00 4.71 -4.43
CA GLN A 54 -11.89 3.95 -5.32
C GLN A 54 -12.46 2.70 -4.64
N PHE A 55 -11.77 2.14 -3.65
CA PHE A 55 -12.14 0.91 -2.96
C PHE A 55 -12.75 1.12 -1.57
N GLU A 56 -12.87 2.36 -1.08
CA GLU A 56 -13.37 2.65 0.28
C GLU A 56 -14.80 2.18 0.52
N ASN A 57 -15.61 2.16 -0.54
CA ASN A 57 -17.02 1.76 -0.50
C ASN A 57 -17.28 0.40 -1.18
N SER A 58 -16.23 -0.41 -1.35
CA SER A 58 -16.35 -1.76 -1.91
C SER A 58 -17.36 -2.59 -1.14
N LYS A 59 -18.13 -3.42 -1.85
CA LYS A 59 -19.07 -4.36 -1.24
C LYS A 59 -18.42 -5.68 -0.86
N ASP A 60 -17.19 -5.94 -1.33
CA ASP A 60 -16.45 -7.14 -1.01
C ASP A 60 -15.79 -7.01 0.38
N ILE A 61 -16.15 -7.92 1.29
CA ILE A 61 -15.66 -7.91 2.67
C ILE A 61 -14.15 -8.12 2.77
N ASN A 62 -13.53 -8.82 1.81
CA ASN A 62 -12.09 -9.03 1.79
C ASN A 62 -11.37 -7.74 1.39
N ILE A 63 -11.87 -7.04 0.38
CA ILE A 63 -11.35 -5.71 -0.02
C ILE A 63 -11.43 -4.74 1.17
N VAL A 64 -12.60 -4.65 1.82
CA VAL A 64 -12.79 -3.76 2.98
C VAL A 64 -11.77 -4.06 4.09
N LYS A 65 -11.51 -5.34 4.39
CA LYS A 65 -10.52 -5.74 5.41
C LYS A 65 -9.08 -5.40 5.02
N LEU A 66 -8.71 -5.62 3.75
CA LEU A 66 -7.37 -5.30 3.26
C LEU A 66 -7.14 -3.79 3.18
N MET A 67 -8.17 -3.02 2.81
CA MET A 67 -8.16 -1.56 2.87
C MET A 67 -7.93 -1.05 4.29
N GLN A 68 -8.64 -1.63 5.27
CA GLN A 68 -8.42 -1.27 6.67
C GLN A 68 -6.99 -1.61 7.13
N LEU A 69 -6.46 -2.77 6.74
CA LEU A 69 -5.07 -3.13 7.06
C LEU A 69 -4.05 -2.17 6.43
N CYS A 70 -4.28 -1.69 5.21
CA CYS A 70 -3.43 -0.66 4.59
C CYS A 70 -3.43 0.63 5.43
N LYS A 71 -4.61 1.08 5.87
CA LYS A 71 -4.74 2.26 6.74
C LYS A 71 -4.02 2.06 8.08
N ASP A 72 -4.14 0.88 8.68
CA ASP A 72 -3.46 0.56 9.94
C ASP A 72 -1.92 0.52 9.76
N ILE A 73 -1.43 0.05 8.61
CA ILE A 73 -0.01 0.07 8.25
C ILE A 73 0.48 1.52 8.10
N GLU A 74 -0.26 2.38 7.40
CA GLU A 74 0.08 3.81 7.23
C GLU A 74 0.14 4.52 8.59
N LEU A 75 -0.83 4.30 9.46
CA LEU A 75 -0.82 4.86 10.83
C LEU A 75 0.39 4.37 11.64
N ALA A 76 0.75 3.09 11.51
CA ALA A 76 1.93 2.54 12.16
C ALA A 76 3.22 3.13 11.59
N PHE A 77 3.31 3.26 10.27
CA PHE A 77 4.43 3.88 9.56
C PHE A 77 4.65 5.31 10.06
N ASP A 78 3.62 6.15 10.02
CA ASP A 78 3.68 7.56 10.44
C ASP A 78 4.09 7.67 11.90
N SER A 79 3.51 6.82 12.77
CA SER A 79 3.84 6.81 14.20
C SER A 79 5.30 6.43 14.44
N ILE A 80 5.80 5.38 13.79
CA ILE A 80 7.19 4.94 13.92
C ILE A 80 8.14 6.01 13.38
N GLN A 81 7.84 6.59 12.23
CA GLN A 81 8.64 7.64 11.62
C GLN A 81 8.76 8.86 12.56
N ASN A 82 7.63 9.33 13.07
CA ASN A 82 7.56 10.49 13.96
C ASN A 82 8.30 10.26 15.28
N VAL A 83 8.07 9.12 15.95
CA VAL A 83 8.71 8.80 17.24
C VAL A 83 10.23 8.68 17.11
N ASN A 84 10.73 8.24 15.95
CA ASN A 84 12.16 8.04 15.72
C ASN A 84 12.84 9.20 14.96
N ALA A 85 12.08 10.26 14.62
CA ALA A 85 12.55 11.39 13.81
C ALA A 85 13.34 10.92 12.58
N VAL A 86 12.72 10.05 11.78
CA VAL A 86 13.29 9.55 10.52
C VAL A 86 12.76 10.43 9.39
N GLY A 87 13.64 11.07 8.63
CA GLY A 87 13.26 11.85 7.44
C GLY A 87 12.89 10.94 6.27
N ASP A 88 12.04 11.43 5.37
CA ASP A 88 11.65 10.69 4.16
C ASP A 88 12.88 10.31 3.33
N GLU A 89 13.85 11.21 3.22
CA GLU A 89 15.11 10.96 2.53
C GLU A 89 15.82 9.71 3.06
N GLU A 90 15.79 9.44 4.37
CA GLU A 90 16.44 8.26 4.95
C GLU A 90 15.74 6.96 4.56
N ILE A 91 14.43 7.02 4.30
CA ILE A 91 13.61 5.89 3.90
C ILE A 91 13.79 5.60 2.40
N PHE A 92 13.92 6.63 1.57
CA PHE A 92 14.03 6.49 0.11
C PHE A 92 15.48 6.49 -0.44
N LEU A 93 16.50 6.76 0.39
CA LEU A 93 17.92 6.81 -0.01
C LEU A 93 18.55 5.44 -0.34
N THR A 94 17.90 4.30 -0.05
CA THR A 94 18.51 2.96 -0.30
C THR A 94 17.99 2.25 -1.55
N ALA A 95 17.20 2.92 -2.40
CA ALA A 95 16.66 2.35 -3.64
C ALA A 95 17.45 2.74 -4.91
N SER A 96 18.72 3.16 -4.78
CA SER A 96 19.62 3.50 -5.90
C SER A 96 20.70 2.44 -6.12
#